data_AF-A0A3N6MB10-F1
#
_entry.id   AF-A0A3N6MB10-F1
#
_cell.length_a   1.000
_cell.length_b   1.000
_cell.length_c   1.000
_cell.angle_alpha   90.00
_cell.angle_beta   90.00
_cell.angle_gamma   90.00
#
_symmetry.space_group_name_H-M   'P 1'
#
loop_
_entity.id
_entity.type
_entity.pdbx_description
1 polymer ?
#
loop_
_entity_poly.entity_id
_entity_poly.type
_entity_poly.pdbx_seq_one_letter_code
_entity_poly.pdbx_strand_id
1 'polypeptide(L)' 'MDPDFDVHDHRHQMKLLRDAGDVAVYENREKLRCPACSEAFDRLMIIERRTMSFPETDGVPFCLVRRDESLALFRH' A
#
# COMPACT_ATOMS: atom_id res chain seq x y z
N MET A 1 -4.73 3.27 -18.53
CA MET A 1 -4.70 2.68 -17.18
C MET A 1 -3.72 3.54 -16.41
N ASP A 2 -4.22 4.50 -15.64
CA ASP A 2 -3.38 5.38 -14.81
C ASP A 2 -2.81 4.53 -13.67
N PRO A 3 -1.50 4.18 -13.69
CA PRO A 3 -0.91 3.30 -12.68
C PRO A 3 -0.54 4.07 -11.40
N ASP A 4 -0.59 5.40 -11.43
CA ASP A 4 -0.05 6.23 -10.36
C ASP A 4 -1.11 6.52 -9.31
N PHE A 5 -1.39 5.52 -8.47
CA PHE A 5 -1.85 5.84 -7.13
C PHE A 5 -0.68 6.50 -6.40
N ASP A 6 -0.63 7.84 -6.44
CA ASP A 6 0.37 8.59 -5.71
C ASP A 6 -0.06 8.79 -4.25
N VAL A 7 0.66 8.13 -3.35
CA VAL A 7 0.50 8.29 -1.90
C VAL A 7 0.65 9.76 -1.47
N HIS A 8 1.40 10.57 -2.23
CA HIS A 8 1.63 11.98 -1.95
C HIS A 8 0.35 12.81 -2.14
N ASP A 9 -0.43 12.56 -3.18
CA ASP A 9 -1.74 13.22 -3.41
C ASP A 9 -2.77 12.83 -2.35
N HIS A 10 -2.69 11.60 -1.85
CA HIS A 10 -3.62 11.06 -0.88
C HIS A 10 -3.13 11.16 0.58
N ARG A 11 -1.99 11.83 0.84
CA ARG A 11 -1.36 11.89 2.16
C ARG A 11 -2.30 12.40 3.25
N HIS A 12 -3.19 13.34 2.95
CA HIS A 12 -4.15 13.90 3.91
C HIS A 12 -5.27 12.92 4.29
N GLN A 13 -5.52 11.90 3.46
CA GLN A 13 -6.58 10.91 3.61
C GLN A 13 -6.07 9.62 4.27
N MET A 14 -4.75 9.52 4.44
CA MET A 14 -4.07 8.37 5.01
C MET A 14 -3.28 8.77 6.26
N LYS A 15 -3.21 7.85 7.22
CA LYS A 15 -2.39 8.01 8.41
C LYS A 15 -1.16 7.13 8.30
N LEU A 16 0.02 7.73 8.37
CA LEU A 16 1.26 6.99 8.48
C LEU A 16 1.29 6.26 9.84
N LEU A 17 1.33 4.93 9.80
CA LEU A 17 1.43 4.08 10.99
C LEU A 17 2.89 3.74 11.32
N ARG A 18 3.72 3.53 10.29
CA ARG A 18 5.12 3.18 10.43
C ARG A 18 5.92 3.69 9.24
N ASP A 19 7.10 4.20 9.51
CA ASP A 19 8.12 4.52 8.52
C ASP A 19 9.45 3.94 9.01
N ALA A 20 10.02 3.02 8.22
CA ALA A 20 11.31 2.40 8.48
C ALA A 20 12.38 2.81 7.45
N GLY A 21 12.11 3.86 6.66
CA GLY A 21 12.94 4.29 5.53
C GLY A 21 12.62 3.49 4.25
N ASP A 22 12.91 2.19 4.24
CA ASP A 22 12.73 1.32 3.06
C ASP A 22 11.33 0.67 2.97
N VAL A 23 10.54 0.81 4.03
CA VAL A 23 9.16 0.35 4.13
C VAL A 23 8.33 1.39 4.89
N ALA A 24 7.23 1.81 4.28
CA ALA A 24 6.24 2.68 4.91
C ALA A 24 4.88 1.99 4.96
N VAL A 25 4.14 2.16 6.05
CA VAL A 25 2.81 1.57 6.26
C VAL A 25 1.83 2.68 6.60
N TYR A 26 0.73 2.70 5.86
CA TYR A 26 -0.34 3.67 5.96
C TYR A 26 -1.67 2.97 6.27
N GLU A 27 -2.50 3.64 7.05
CA GLU A 27 -3.91 3.33 7.26
C GLU A 27 -4.76 4.25 6.39
N ASN A 28 -5.70 3.67 5.67
CA ASN A 28 -6.66 4.40 4.87
C ASN A 28 -7.85 4.83 5.73
N ARG A 29 -7.97 6.13 6.00
CA ARG A 29 -9.01 6.64 6.90
C ARG A 29 -10.28 7.06 6.15
N GLU A 30 -10.13 7.40 4.87
CA GLU A 30 -11.21 7.91 4.01
C GLU A 30 -11.72 6.85 3.02
N LYS A 31 -11.37 5.57 3.21
CA LYS A 31 -11.81 4.44 2.37
C LYS A 31 -11.52 4.64 0.87
N LEU A 32 -10.34 5.18 0.55
CA LEU A 32 -9.78 5.19 -0.81
C LEU A 32 -9.84 3.81 -1.46
N ARG A 33 -9.98 3.79 -2.79
CA ARG A 33 -10.08 2.56 -3.58
C ARG A 33 -8.70 2.05 -3.97
N CYS A 34 -8.55 0.74 -3.96
CA CYS A 34 -7.36 0.05 -4.41
C CYS A 34 -7.27 0.15 -5.94
N PRO A 35 -6.13 0.59 -6.50
CA PRO A 35 -5.95 0.67 -7.95
C PRO A 35 -5.96 -0.71 -8.66
N ALA A 36 -5.73 -1.81 -7.92
CA ALA A 36 -5.70 -3.15 -8.53
C ALA A 36 -7.09 -3.81 -8.65
N CYS A 37 -7.90 -3.76 -7.59
CA CYS A 37 -9.22 -4.42 -7.56
C CYS A 37 -10.40 -3.45 -7.48
N SER A 38 -10.15 -2.15 -7.34
CA SER A 38 -11.15 -1.09 -7.17
C SER A 38 -11.96 -1.14 -5.86
N GLU A 39 -11.68 -2.06 -4.94
CA GLU A 39 -12.31 -2.11 -3.60
C GLU A 39 -11.67 -1.14 -2.61
N ALA A 40 -12.38 -0.75 -1.56
CA ALA A 40 -11.80 0.05 -0.48
C ALA A 40 -10.77 -0.80 0.28
N PHE A 41 -9.57 -0.27 0.50
CA PHE A 41 -8.52 -0.95 1.25
C PHE A 41 -8.38 -0.36 2.66
N ASP A 42 -7.93 -1.16 3.62
CA ASP A 42 -7.67 -0.71 4.98
C ASP A 42 -6.23 -0.23 5.17
N ARG A 43 -5.27 -0.93 4.56
CA ARG A 43 -3.84 -0.65 4.71
C ARG A 43 -3.10 -0.63 3.39
N LEU A 44 -2.15 0.30 3.30
CA LEU A 44 -1.18 0.40 2.23
C LEU A 44 0.22 0.22 2.81
N MET A 45 1.03 -0.65 2.21
CA MET A 45 2.44 -0.76 2.48
C MET A 45 3.23 -0.41 1.22
N ILE A 46 4.14 0.56 1.32
CA ILE A 46 5.10 0.90 0.27
C ILE A 46 6.42 0.23 0.63
N ILE A 47 6.98 -0.48 -0.33
CA ILE A 47 8.19 -1.29 -0.18
C ILE A 47 9.18 -0.85 -1.24
N GLU A 48 10.26 -0.20 -0.82
CA GLU A 48 11.36 0.25 -1.69
C GLU A 48 12.54 -0.72 -1.65
N ARG A 49 12.61 -1.56 -0.61
CA ARG A 49 13.62 -2.63 -0.54
C ARG A 49 13.42 -3.67 -1.63
N ARG A 50 14.54 -4.18 -2.15
CA ARG A 50 14.60 -5.20 -3.21
C ARG A 50 13.94 -6.53 -2.82
N THR A 51 13.99 -6.89 -1.54
CA THR A 51 13.47 -8.17 -1.03
C THR A 51 12.80 -7.98 0.32
N MET A 52 11.61 -8.53 0.48
CA MET A 52 10.84 -8.53 1.72
C MET A 52 10.22 -9.90 1.95
N SER A 53 10.39 -10.43 3.16
CA SER A 53 9.59 -11.57 3.63
C SER A 53 8.47 -11.05 4.51
N PHE A 54 7.27 -11.59 4.31
CA PHE A 54 6.15 -11.39 5.21
C PHE A 54 6.14 -12.53 6.23
N PRO A 55 5.84 -12.25 7.51
CA PRO A 55 5.57 -13.31 8.47
C PRO A 55 4.36 -14.13 8.00
N GLU A 56 4.18 -15.31 8.59
CA GLU A 56 3.01 -16.16 8.32
C GLU A 56 1.74 -15.32 8.42
N THR A 57 1.02 -15.22 7.30
CA THR A 57 -0.19 -14.40 7.19
C THR A 57 -1.39 -15.30 7.41
N ASP A 58 -2.47 -14.75 7.97
CA ASP A 58 -3.75 -15.46 8.20
C ASP A 58 -4.49 -15.87 6.90
N GLY A 59 -3.80 -15.93 5.76
CA GLY A 59 -4.36 -16.25 4.45
C GLY A 59 -5.15 -15.11 3.79
N VAL A 60 -5.11 -13.91 4.37
CA VAL A 60 -5.87 -12.75 3.85
C VAL A 60 -5.30 -12.32 2.50
N PRO A 61 -6.14 -12.22 1.44
CA PRO A 61 -5.69 -11.77 0.14
C PRO A 61 -5.21 -10.32 0.19
N PHE A 62 -4.21 -10.01 -0.62
CA PHE A 62 -3.70 -8.66 -0.79
C PHE A 62 -3.53 -8.35 -2.27
N CYS A 63 -3.63 -7.07 -2.62
CA CYS A 63 -3.33 -6.60 -3.96
C CYS A 63 -1.92 -6.04 -4.02
N LEU A 64 -1.26 -6.23 -5.16
CA LEU A 64 0.04 -5.66 -5.45
C LEU A 64 -0.05 -4.75 -6.67
N VAL A 65 0.53 -3.56 -6.54
CA VAL A 65 0.78 -2.67 -7.66
C VAL A 65 2.27 -2.38 -7.75
N ARG A 66 2.82 -2.57 -8.94
CA ARG A 66 4.17 -2.17 -9.25
C ARG A 66 4.18 -0.68 -9.58
N ARG A 67 5.05 0.06 -8.89
CA ARG A 67 5.42 1.44 -9.19
C ARG A 67 6.80 1.45 -9.84
N ASP A 68 7.26 2.61 -10.28
CA ASP A 68 8.54 2.72 -11.00
C ASP A 68 9.73 2.19 -10.19
N GLU A 69 9.84 2.63 -8.92
CA GLU A 69 10.96 2.27 -8.04
C GLU A 69 10.52 1.52 -6.76
N SER A 70 9.23 1.19 -6.63
CA SER A 70 8.69 0.55 -5.42
C SER A 70 7.53 -0.41 -5.71
N LEU A 71 7.17 -1.19 -4.70
CA LEU A 71 5.97 -2.01 -4.68
C LEU A 71 4.97 -1.45 -3.67
N ALA A 72 3.71 -1.32 -4.09
CA ALA A 72 2.60 -1.00 -3.21
C ALA A 72 1.77 -2.26 -2.94
N LEU A 73 1.64 -2.63 -1.67
CA LEU A 73 0.81 -3.73 -1.21
C LEU A 73 -0.42 -3.16 -0.50
N PHE A 74 -1.60 -3.55 -0.96
CA PHE A 74 -2.89 -3.13 -0.41
C PHE A 74 -3.56 -4.31 0.30
N ARG A 75 -4.01 -4.07 1.53
CA ARG A 75 -4.85 -4.99 2.30
C ARG A 75 -6.26 -4.46 2.40
N HIS A 76 -7.23 -5.35 2.22
CA HIS A 76 -8.66 -5.12 2.35
C HIS A 76 -9.20 -5.92 3.53
#